data_AF-A0A538DHD7-F1
#
_entry.id   AF-A0A538DHD7-F1
#
_cell.length_a   1.000
_cell.length_b   1.000
_cell.length_c   1.000
_cell.angle_alpha   90.00
_cell.angle_beta   90.00
_cell.angle_gamma   90.00
#
_symmetry.space_group_name_H-M   'P 1'
#
loop_
_entity.id
_entity.type
_entity.pdbx_description
1 polymer ?
#
loop_
_entity_poly.entity_id
_entity_poly.type
_entity_poly.pdbx_seq_one_letter_code
_entity_poly.pdbx_strand_id
1 'polypeptide(L)'
;TTNGVMLDRFAGPLVEAGLTRLNVSLDSLSHVRFAEITRRDALDKVLAGLAEAERYPELRPIKVNCVAIRGFTEEEVPALAELARRKPYVVRFIEFMPLDADEAWREDEVLTGGEIRALIEERWPLEEIPAKASSTARRFRFADGAGEIGFVNPVSEPFCSSCDRIRLTADGQLRTCLFSRREWDLKTPLRAGASDDELRELLRFAVRHKELKHKINEPGFVRASRSMSQIGG
;
A
#
# COMPACT_ATOMS: atom_id res chain seq x y z
N THR A 1 -0.12 -0.72 -8.70
CA THR A 1 -0.64 -1.58 -7.62
C THR A 1 -1.86 -2.29 -8.15
N THR A 2 -2.10 -3.53 -7.75
CA THR A 2 -3.22 -4.35 -8.21
C THR A 2 -3.61 -5.34 -7.12
N ASN A 3 -4.83 -5.89 -7.15
CA ASN A 3 -5.22 -7.05 -6.34
C ASN A 3 -4.70 -8.38 -6.91
N GLY A 4 -4.05 -8.35 -8.08
CA GLY A 4 -3.38 -9.51 -8.68
C GLY A 4 -4.25 -10.43 -9.53
N VAL A 5 -5.58 -10.30 -9.49
CA VAL A 5 -6.52 -11.27 -10.08
C VAL A 5 -6.39 -11.42 -11.61
N MET A 6 -5.89 -10.40 -12.31
CA MET A 6 -5.71 -10.43 -13.78
C MET A 6 -4.24 -10.40 -14.21
N LEU A 7 -3.30 -10.63 -13.28
CA LEU A 7 -1.87 -10.56 -13.59
C LEU A 7 -1.42 -11.68 -14.53
N ASP A 8 -2.04 -12.85 -14.46
CA ASP A 8 -1.84 -13.95 -15.39
C ASP A 8 -2.01 -13.52 -16.85
N ARG A 9 -2.97 -12.63 -17.11
CA ARG A 9 -3.27 -12.08 -18.44
C ARG A 9 -2.43 -10.86 -18.80
N PHE A 10 -2.15 -9.99 -17.84
CA PHE A 10 -1.60 -8.65 -18.12
C PHE A 10 -0.13 -8.46 -17.75
N ALA A 11 0.51 -9.37 -17.03
CA ALA A 11 1.92 -9.22 -16.66
C ALA A 11 2.82 -9.01 -17.89
N GLY A 12 2.71 -9.88 -18.90
CA GLY A 12 3.47 -9.78 -20.15
C GLY A 12 3.23 -8.46 -20.90
N PRO A 13 1.98 -8.12 -21.28
CA PRO A 13 1.68 -6.86 -21.95
C PRO A 13 2.13 -5.60 -21.17
N LEU A 14 2.05 -5.62 -19.84
CA LEU A 14 2.51 -4.51 -19.01
C LEU A 14 4.04 -4.37 -19.02
N VAL A 15 4.74 -5.50 -18.99
CA VAL A 15 6.20 -5.54 -19.10
C VAL A 15 6.67 -5.06 -20.47
N GLU A 16 6.03 -5.51 -21.55
CA GLU A 16 6.30 -5.03 -22.92
C GLU A 16 6.10 -3.52 -23.06
N ALA A 17 5.13 -2.96 -22.33
CA ALA A 17 4.89 -1.51 -22.25
C ALA A 17 5.90 -0.76 -21.33
N GLY A 18 6.84 -1.46 -20.70
CA GLY A 18 7.91 -0.87 -19.87
C GLY A 18 7.66 -0.88 -18.36
N LEU A 19 6.68 -1.65 -17.87
CA LEU A 19 6.47 -1.78 -16.42
C LEU A 19 7.61 -2.57 -15.77
N THR A 20 8.32 -1.94 -14.83
CA THR A 20 9.47 -2.54 -14.13
C THR A 20 9.21 -2.89 -12.68
N ARG A 21 8.10 -2.45 -12.07
CA ARG A 21 7.81 -2.67 -10.65
C ARG A 21 6.34 -2.96 -10.42
N LEU A 22 6.05 -3.84 -9.46
CA LEU A 22 4.69 -4.27 -9.16
C LEU A 22 4.43 -4.26 -7.65
N ASN A 23 3.24 -3.81 -7.26
CA ASN A 23 2.70 -4.05 -5.92
C ASN A 23 1.41 -4.86 -6.07
N VAL A 24 1.30 -5.97 -5.36
CA VAL A 24 0.10 -6.82 -5.30
C VAL A 24 -0.46 -6.78 -3.89
N SER A 25 -1.75 -6.49 -3.73
CA SER A 25 -2.43 -6.60 -2.43
C SER A 25 -2.85 -8.05 -2.22
N LEU A 26 -2.43 -8.64 -1.10
CA LEU A 26 -2.73 -10.02 -0.70
C LEU A 26 -2.65 -10.11 0.82
N ASP A 27 -3.80 -10.02 1.48
CA ASP A 27 -3.87 -9.90 2.94
C ASP A 27 -3.86 -11.26 3.67
N SER A 28 -4.04 -12.37 2.96
CA SER A 28 -4.08 -13.72 3.52
C SER A 28 -3.73 -14.78 2.47
N LEU A 29 -3.11 -15.88 2.91
CA LEU A 29 -2.86 -17.11 2.14
C LEU A 29 -3.85 -18.23 2.47
N SER A 30 -4.80 -17.99 3.39
CA SER A 30 -5.93 -18.87 3.67
C SER A 30 -7.10 -18.51 2.75
N HIS A 31 -7.66 -19.50 2.04
CA HIS A 31 -8.84 -19.27 1.19
C HIS A 31 -10.02 -18.69 1.97
N VAL A 32 -10.23 -19.14 3.22
CA VAL A 32 -11.33 -18.69 4.06
C VAL A 32 -11.17 -17.21 4.39
N ARG A 33 -10.03 -16.81 4.97
CA ARG A 33 -9.76 -15.41 5.32
C ARG A 33 -9.68 -14.51 4.10
N PHE A 34 -9.06 -14.98 3.02
CA PHE A 34 -9.03 -14.24 1.75
C PHE A 34 -10.45 -13.94 1.25
N ALA A 35 -11.34 -14.93 1.26
CA ALA A 35 -12.72 -14.76 0.83
C ALA A 35 -13.51 -13.84 1.76
N GLU A 36 -13.26 -13.88 3.07
CA GLU A 36 -13.86 -12.96 4.06
C GLU A 36 -13.47 -11.50 3.78
N ILE A 37 -12.19 -11.21 3.50
CA ILE A 37 -11.70 -9.85 3.20
C ILE A 37 -12.21 -9.37 1.85
N THR A 38 -11.98 -10.16 0.80
CA THR A 38 -12.19 -9.72 -0.58
C THR A 38 -13.62 -9.92 -1.07
N ARG A 39 -14.43 -10.63 -0.27
CA ARG A 39 -15.80 -11.09 -0.62
C ARG A 39 -15.83 -11.93 -1.90
N ARG A 40 -14.70 -12.54 -2.26
CA ARG A 40 -14.50 -13.32 -3.50
C ARG A 40 -13.51 -14.46 -3.26
N ASP A 41 -13.82 -15.64 -3.78
CA ASP A 41 -12.87 -16.74 -3.84
C ASP A 41 -11.99 -16.59 -5.09
N ALA A 42 -10.84 -15.93 -4.94
CA ALA A 42 -9.93 -15.63 -6.04
C ALA A 42 -8.45 -15.78 -5.68
N LEU A 43 -8.13 -16.40 -4.54
CA LEU A 43 -6.76 -16.54 -4.05
C LEU A 43 -5.87 -17.25 -5.09
N ASP A 44 -6.34 -18.36 -5.66
CA ASP A 44 -5.61 -19.10 -6.69
C ASP A 44 -5.26 -18.25 -7.90
N LYS A 45 -6.16 -17.35 -8.32
CA LYS A 45 -5.90 -16.44 -9.43
C LYS A 45 -4.82 -15.41 -9.09
N VAL A 46 -4.82 -14.91 -7.85
CA VAL A 46 -3.79 -13.99 -7.39
C VAL A 46 -2.43 -14.68 -7.33
N LEU A 47 -2.38 -15.91 -6.79
CA LEU A 47 -1.14 -16.71 -6.73
C LEU A 47 -0.63 -17.09 -8.12
N ALA A 48 -1.51 -17.47 -9.04
CA ALA A 48 -1.15 -17.73 -10.44
C ALA A 48 -0.63 -16.47 -11.13
N GLY A 49 -1.26 -15.32 -10.90
CA GLY A 49 -0.81 -14.04 -11.45
C GLY A 49 0.53 -13.57 -10.88
N LEU A 50 0.78 -13.83 -9.59
CA LEU A 50 2.07 -13.61 -8.93
C LEU A 50 3.16 -14.53 -9.52
N ALA A 51 2.85 -15.81 -9.77
CA ALA A 51 3.76 -16.74 -10.42
C ALA A 51 4.05 -16.35 -11.88
N GLU A 52 3.06 -15.84 -12.63
CA GLU A 52 3.30 -15.32 -13.98
C GLU A 52 4.20 -14.09 -13.94
N ALA A 53 3.95 -13.13 -13.03
CA ALA A 53 4.80 -11.97 -12.83
C ALA A 53 6.26 -12.33 -12.44
N GLU A 54 6.46 -13.45 -11.73
CA GLU A 54 7.81 -13.94 -11.39
C GLU A 54 8.64 -14.28 -12.64
N ARG A 55 8.02 -14.67 -13.75
CA ARG A 55 8.72 -15.11 -14.96
C ARG A 55 9.44 -13.99 -15.70
N TYR A 56 9.15 -12.73 -15.37
CA TYR A 56 9.69 -11.52 -15.99
C TYR A 56 10.78 -10.91 -15.09
N PRO A 57 12.08 -11.06 -15.41
CA PRO A 57 13.18 -10.56 -14.57
C PRO A 57 13.20 -9.02 -14.45
N GLU A 58 12.78 -8.31 -15.50
CA GLU A 58 12.64 -6.85 -15.52
C GLU A 58 11.56 -6.31 -14.58
N LEU A 59 10.60 -7.15 -14.16
CA LEU A 59 9.52 -6.77 -13.26
C LEU A 59 9.97 -6.98 -11.80
N ARG A 60 10.93 -6.16 -11.32
CA ARG A 60 11.45 -6.24 -9.95
C ARG A 60 11.69 -4.85 -9.32
N PRO A 61 11.44 -4.70 -8.00
CA PRO A 61 10.89 -5.71 -7.10
C PRO A 61 9.38 -5.93 -7.29
N ILE A 62 8.92 -7.16 -7.04
CA ILE A 62 7.52 -7.47 -6.79
C ILE A 62 7.29 -7.31 -5.29
N LYS A 63 6.34 -6.46 -4.92
CA LYS A 63 5.99 -6.22 -3.52
C LYS A 63 4.61 -6.78 -3.24
N VAL A 64 4.47 -7.53 -2.15
CA VAL A 64 3.19 -8.04 -1.69
C VAL A 64 2.76 -7.22 -0.48
N ASN A 65 1.61 -6.57 -0.55
CA ASN A 65 1.08 -5.71 0.51
C ASN A 65 -0.01 -6.43 1.28
N CYS A 66 0.16 -6.49 2.58
CA CYS A 66 -0.77 -7.14 3.50
C CYS A 66 -1.22 -6.10 4.53
N VAL A 67 -2.52 -5.82 4.59
CA VAL A 67 -3.09 -4.98 5.64
C VAL A 67 -3.18 -5.79 6.93
N ALA A 68 -2.65 -5.22 8.01
CA ALA A 68 -2.56 -5.86 9.31
C ALA A 68 -3.73 -5.44 10.22
N ILE A 69 -4.65 -6.37 10.46
CA ILE A 69 -5.86 -6.19 11.26
C ILE A 69 -5.79 -7.13 12.48
N ARG A 70 -5.83 -6.54 13.68
CA ARG A 70 -5.82 -7.27 14.96
C ARG A 70 -7.00 -8.22 15.05
N GLY A 71 -6.77 -9.41 15.60
CA GLY A 71 -7.79 -10.45 15.74
C GLY A 71 -8.23 -11.08 14.41
N PHE A 72 -7.60 -10.72 13.29
CA PHE A 72 -7.99 -11.22 11.97
C PHE A 72 -6.81 -11.71 11.13
N THR A 73 -5.80 -10.87 10.85
CA THR A 73 -4.64 -11.24 10.01
C THR A 73 -3.41 -11.66 10.82
N GLU A 74 -3.43 -11.61 12.15
CA GLU A 74 -2.29 -11.94 13.02
C GLU A 74 -1.71 -13.33 12.72
N GLU A 75 -2.58 -14.32 12.57
CA GLU A 75 -2.19 -15.71 12.29
C GLU A 75 -1.63 -15.92 10.88
N GLU A 76 -1.85 -14.98 9.95
CA GLU A 76 -1.31 -15.04 8.59
C GLU A 76 0.16 -14.57 8.52
N VAL A 77 0.61 -13.82 9.52
CA VAL A 77 1.94 -13.20 9.55
C VAL A 77 3.07 -14.21 9.32
N PRO A 78 3.14 -15.37 9.99
CA PRO A 78 4.24 -16.32 9.77
C PRO A 78 4.27 -16.88 8.35
N ALA A 79 3.11 -17.18 7.76
CA ALA A 79 3.02 -17.72 6.40
C ALA A 79 3.40 -16.68 5.35
N LEU A 80 2.98 -15.43 5.54
CA LEU A 80 3.37 -14.31 4.68
C LEU A 80 4.86 -13.97 4.83
N ALA A 81 5.43 -14.07 6.03
CA ALA A 81 6.87 -13.90 6.23
C ALA A 81 7.66 -15.03 5.55
N GLU A 82 7.20 -16.28 5.64
CA GLU A 82 7.79 -17.41 4.93
C GLU A 82 7.71 -17.23 3.40
N LEU A 83 6.64 -16.64 2.88
CA LEU A 83 6.52 -16.31 1.46
C LEU A 83 7.64 -15.37 1.01
N ALA A 84 7.95 -14.32 1.78
CA ALA A 84 9.06 -13.40 1.49
C ALA A 84 10.44 -14.09 1.50
N ARG A 85 10.58 -15.17 2.27
CA ARG A 85 11.83 -15.96 2.32
C ARG A 85 11.98 -16.88 1.13
N ARG A 86 10.88 -17.48 0.67
CA ARG A 86 10.88 -18.51 -0.39
C ARG A 86 10.78 -17.95 -1.80
N LYS A 87 10.20 -16.76 -1.96
CA LYS A 87 9.90 -16.14 -3.25
C LYS A 87 10.67 -14.83 -3.42
N PRO A 88 10.88 -14.35 -4.67
CA PRO A 88 11.55 -13.07 -4.95
C PRO A 88 10.61 -11.87 -4.67
N TYR A 89 9.87 -11.93 -3.57
CA TYR A 89 8.87 -10.95 -3.16
C TYR A 89 9.36 -10.19 -1.93
N VAL A 90 9.07 -8.89 -1.89
CA VAL A 90 9.19 -8.10 -0.67
C VAL A 90 7.80 -7.99 -0.07
N VAL A 91 7.52 -8.77 0.96
CA VAL A 91 6.24 -8.69 1.70
C VAL A 91 6.27 -7.48 2.60
N ARG A 92 5.20 -6.69 2.56
CA ARG A 92 5.03 -5.48 3.37
C ARG A 92 3.76 -5.58 4.18
N PHE A 93 3.92 -5.46 5.49
CA PHE A 93 2.80 -5.33 6.41
C PHE A 93 2.46 -3.84 6.55
N ILE A 94 1.19 -3.51 6.43
CA ILE A 94 0.66 -2.15 6.45
C ILE A 94 -0.37 -2.06 7.57
N GLU A 95 -0.17 -1.17 8.52
CA GLU A 95 -1.15 -1.00 9.60
C GLU A 95 -2.51 -0.58 9.03
N PHE A 96 -3.57 -1.16 9.60
CA PHE A 96 -4.94 -0.83 9.22
C PHE A 96 -5.25 0.65 9.50
N MET A 97 -5.84 1.35 8.52
CA MET A 97 -6.10 2.79 8.55
C MET A 97 -7.58 3.10 8.34
N PRO A 98 -8.10 4.24 8.85
CA PRO A 98 -9.49 4.67 8.69
C PRO A 98 -9.75 5.24 7.28
N LEU A 99 -9.62 4.39 6.27
CA LEU A 99 -9.93 4.65 4.85
C LEU A 99 -10.84 3.55 4.27
N ASP A 100 -11.48 2.79 5.15
CA ASP A 100 -12.39 1.71 4.85
C ASP A 100 -13.75 2.24 4.38
N ALA A 101 -14.42 1.48 3.51
CA ALA A 101 -15.70 1.89 2.93
C ALA A 101 -16.87 1.76 3.91
N ASP A 102 -16.75 0.84 4.88
CA ASP A 102 -17.80 0.52 5.84
C ASP A 102 -17.73 1.42 7.10
N GLU A 103 -16.77 2.36 7.14
CA GLU A 103 -16.49 3.28 8.27
C GLU A 103 -16.36 2.58 9.64
N ALA A 104 -16.02 1.31 9.64
CA ALA A 104 -15.94 0.41 10.77
C ALA A 104 -14.58 0.42 11.48
N TRP A 105 -13.52 1.01 10.89
CA TRP A 105 -12.19 1.03 11.51
C TRP A 105 -12.22 1.46 12.98
N ARG A 106 -11.46 0.77 13.83
CA ARG A 106 -11.20 1.22 15.21
C ARG A 106 -9.72 1.18 15.54
N GLU A 107 -9.29 2.04 16.45
CA GLU A 107 -7.88 2.13 16.86
C GLU A 107 -7.40 0.82 17.50
N ASP A 108 -8.27 0.12 18.24
CA ASP A 108 -7.98 -1.18 18.85
C ASP A 108 -7.85 -2.33 17.83
N GLU A 109 -8.24 -2.12 16.58
CA GLU A 109 -8.06 -3.09 15.48
C GLU A 109 -6.69 -2.98 14.79
N VAL A 110 -5.86 -2.01 15.20
CA VAL A 110 -4.52 -1.83 14.63
C VAL A 110 -3.56 -2.86 15.21
N LEU A 111 -3.11 -3.78 14.36
CA LEU A 111 -1.95 -4.62 14.63
C LEU A 111 -0.68 -3.86 14.18
N THR A 112 0.14 -3.45 15.13
CA THR A 112 1.25 -2.53 14.85
C THR A 112 2.41 -3.22 14.14
N GLY A 113 3.20 -2.46 13.38
CA GLY A 113 4.42 -3.00 12.77
C GLY A 113 5.41 -3.58 13.78
N GLY A 114 5.46 -3.03 14.99
CA GLY A 114 6.29 -3.55 16.09
C GLY A 114 5.85 -4.93 16.58
N GLU A 115 4.55 -5.16 16.73
CA GLU A 115 4.01 -6.47 17.11
C GLU A 115 4.22 -7.52 16.03
N ILE A 116 3.97 -7.17 14.76
CA ILE A 116 4.21 -8.07 13.62
C ILE A 116 5.68 -8.44 13.54
N ARG A 117 6.58 -7.45 13.73
CA ARG A 117 8.02 -7.70 13.76
C ARG A 117 8.37 -8.69 14.87
N ALA A 118 7.85 -8.51 16.08
CA ALA A 118 8.11 -9.41 17.20
C ALA A 118 7.67 -10.86 16.87
N LEU A 119 6.47 -11.04 16.29
CA LEU A 119 5.95 -12.35 15.86
C LEU A 119 6.87 -13.03 14.82
N ILE A 120 7.45 -12.26 13.90
CA ILE A 120 8.38 -12.79 12.89
C ILE A 120 9.72 -13.16 13.54
N GLU A 121 10.23 -12.32 14.43
CA GLU A 121 11.52 -12.49 15.11
C GLU A 121 11.54 -13.68 16.09
N GLU A 122 10.38 -14.19 16.51
CA GLU A 122 10.29 -15.48 17.23
C GLU A 122 10.88 -16.65 16.43
N ARG A 123 10.84 -16.58 15.09
CA ARG A 123 11.33 -17.65 14.20
C ARG A 123 12.53 -17.23 13.37
N TRP A 124 12.55 -15.98 12.91
CA TRP A 124 13.57 -15.49 11.99
C TRP A 124 14.04 -14.09 12.41
N PRO A 125 15.26 -13.94 12.92
CA PRO A 125 15.82 -12.63 13.25
C PRO A 125 15.84 -11.69 12.04
N LEU A 126 15.48 -10.42 12.26
CA LEU A 126 15.46 -9.39 11.24
C LEU A 126 16.53 -8.34 11.50
N GLU A 127 17.16 -7.87 10.43
CA GLU A 127 18.10 -6.75 10.45
C GLU A 127 17.52 -5.60 9.64
N GLU A 128 17.41 -4.41 10.25
CA GLU A 128 16.98 -3.22 9.54
C GLU A 128 18.01 -2.81 8.49
N ILE A 129 17.55 -2.46 7.29
CA ILE A 129 18.40 -2.01 6.19
C ILE A 129 18.03 -0.57 5.79
N PRO A 130 19.00 0.23 5.29
CA PRO A 130 18.73 1.60 4.90
C PRO A 130 17.60 1.75 3.88
N ALA A 131 16.76 2.76 4.11
CA ALA A 131 15.72 3.19 3.19
C ALA A 131 15.94 4.67 2.79
N LYS A 132 15.34 5.08 1.68
CA LYS A 132 15.32 6.50 1.29
C LYS A 132 14.54 7.31 2.33
N ALA A 133 14.88 8.59 2.52
CA ALA A 133 14.20 9.46 3.48
C ALA A 133 12.67 9.56 3.25
N SER A 134 12.20 9.55 2.00
CA SER A 134 10.77 9.54 1.66
C SER A 134 10.14 8.14 1.57
N SER A 135 10.88 7.09 1.98
CA SER A 135 10.33 5.74 2.05
C SER A 135 9.23 5.67 3.10
N THR A 136 8.09 5.12 2.72
CA THR A 136 6.97 4.86 3.63
C THR A 136 7.14 3.58 4.43
N ALA A 137 7.98 2.66 3.93
CA ALA A 137 8.28 1.41 4.59
C ALA A 137 9.64 1.48 5.27
N ARG A 138 9.71 1.06 6.53
CA ARG A 138 10.95 0.56 7.13
C ARG A 138 11.26 -0.79 6.50
N ARG A 139 12.52 -1.03 6.17
CA ARG A 139 12.95 -2.22 5.42
C ARG A 139 13.82 -3.08 6.30
N PHE A 140 13.58 -4.37 6.25
CA PHE A 140 14.33 -5.38 6.98
C PHE A 140 14.73 -6.50 6.03
N ARG A 141 15.90 -7.07 6.26
CA ARG A 141 16.28 -8.36 5.69
C ARG A 141 16.26 -9.41 6.79
N PHE A 142 16.09 -10.66 6.41
CA PHE A 142 16.34 -11.75 7.36
C PHE A 142 17.84 -11.87 7.62
N ALA A 143 18.23 -12.11 8.87
CA ALA A 143 19.65 -12.16 9.28
C ALA A 143 20.43 -13.28 8.58
N ASP A 144 19.75 -14.35 8.15
CA ASP A 144 20.31 -15.43 7.36
C ASP A 144 20.38 -15.14 5.84
N GLY A 145 19.99 -13.93 5.43
CA GLY A 145 20.03 -13.46 4.04
C GLY A 145 18.84 -13.90 3.18
N ALA A 146 17.86 -14.62 3.73
CA ALA A 146 16.76 -15.18 2.94
C ALA A 146 15.62 -14.17 2.71
N GLY A 147 15.84 -13.14 1.89
CA GLY A 147 14.79 -12.21 1.44
C GLY A 147 14.62 -10.95 2.29
N GLU A 148 13.53 -10.21 2.03
CA GLU A 148 13.24 -8.90 2.65
C GLU A 148 11.77 -8.76 3.07
N ILE A 149 11.55 -8.05 4.18
CA ILE A 149 10.23 -7.62 4.66
C ILE A 149 10.21 -6.10 4.84
N GLY A 150 9.03 -5.49 4.66
CA GLY A 150 8.81 -4.09 5.01
C GLY A 150 7.66 -3.89 6.00
N PHE A 151 7.75 -2.82 6.77
CA PHE A 151 6.69 -2.38 7.67
C PHE A 151 6.29 -0.95 7.31
N VAL A 152 5.02 -0.74 7.00
CA VAL A 152 4.44 0.58 6.71
C VAL A 152 3.55 0.91 7.89
N ASN A 153 4.01 1.85 8.73
CA ASN A 153 3.44 2.13 10.05
C ASN A 153 2.77 3.52 10.10
N PRO A 154 1.69 3.76 9.32
CA PRO A 154 1.05 5.07 9.24
C PRO A 154 0.36 5.50 10.56
N VAL A 155 0.09 4.57 11.48
CA VAL A 155 -0.58 4.86 12.75
C VAL A 155 0.45 4.95 13.87
N SER A 156 1.25 3.91 14.09
CA SER A 156 2.18 3.85 15.23
C SER A 156 3.45 4.68 15.03
N GLU A 157 3.97 4.79 13.80
CA GLU A 157 5.18 5.54 13.46
C GLU A 157 4.97 6.45 12.21
N PRO A 158 4.15 7.51 12.30
CA PRO A 158 3.76 8.32 11.13
C PRO A 158 4.94 8.99 10.40
N PHE A 159 4.97 8.85 9.08
CA PHE A 159 6.02 9.39 8.19
C PHE A 159 5.58 10.65 7.41
N CYS A 160 4.65 11.45 7.96
CA CYS A 160 4.12 12.63 7.25
C CYS A 160 5.19 13.68 6.95
N SER A 161 6.18 13.85 7.84
CA SER A 161 7.23 14.87 7.73
C SER A 161 8.13 14.70 6.50
N SER A 162 8.27 13.49 5.98
CA SER A 162 9.04 13.18 4.76
C SER A 162 8.17 12.81 3.56
N CYS A 163 6.84 12.98 3.65
CA CYS A 163 5.90 12.57 2.61
C CYS A 163 5.92 13.53 1.41
N ASP A 164 6.41 13.05 0.27
CA ASP A 164 6.48 13.76 -1.01
C ASP A 164 5.31 13.45 -1.96
N ARG A 165 4.32 12.68 -1.51
CA ARG A 165 3.22 12.17 -2.35
C ARG A 165 2.05 13.15 -2.48
N ILE A 166 1.51 13.21 -3.70
CA ILE A 166 0.18 13.73 -4.02
C ILE A 166 -0.54 12.68 -4.87
N ARG A 167 -1.85 12.82 -5.05
CA ARG A 167 -2.68 11.82 -5.71
C ARG A 167 -3.64 12.46 -6.69
N LEU A 168 -3.83 11.83 -7.84
CA LEU A 168 -4.88 12.15 -8.79
C LEU A 168 -5.94 11.04 -8.70
N THR A 169 -7.19 11.41 -8.44
CA THR A 169 -8.31 10.47 -8.40
C THR A 169 -8.80 10.14 -9.81
N ALA A 170 -9.58 9.07 -9.95
CA ALA A 170 -10.12 8.64 -11.25
C ALA A 170 -11.11 9.65 -11.87
N ASP A 171 -11.80 10.43 -11.03
CA ASP A 171 -12.67 11.53 -11.44
C ASP A 171 -11.90 12.84 -11.69
N GLY A 172 -10.57 12.84 -11.54
CA GLY A 172 -9.68 13.93 -11.95
C GLY A 172 -9.46 15.03 -10.92
N GLN A 173 -9.62 14.68 -9.63
CA GLN A 173 -9.33 15.56 -8.51
C GLN A 173 -7.91 15.32 -7.99
N LEU A 174 -7.18 16.40 -7.73
CA LEU A 174 -5.92 16.32 -7.00
C LEU A 174 -6.20 16.24 -5.49
N ARG A 175 -5.44 15.40 -4.79
CA ARG A 175 -5.41 15.29 -3.33
C ARG A 175 -3.97 15.38 -2.85
N THR A 176 -3.72 16.20 -1.84
CA THR A 176 -2.39 16.40 -1.23
C THR A 176 -2.03 15.33 -0.21
N CYS A 177 -3.04 14.63 0.32
CA CYS A 177 -2.91 13.57 1.30
C CYS A 177 -4.01 12.52 1.06
N LEU A 178 -3.74 11.26 1.44
CA LEU A 178 -4.78 10.22 1.48
C LEU A 178 -5.97 10.65 2.33
N PHE A 179 -5.68 11.28 3.47
CA PHE A 179 -6.64 11.74 4.46
C PHE A 179 -7.17 13.16 4.23
N SER A 180 -6.76 13.84 3.15
CA SER A 180 -7.21 15.22 2.94
C SER A 180 -8.73 15.26 2.74
N ARG A 181 -9.38 16.28 3.29
CA ARG A 181 -10.80 16.55 3.02
C ARG A 181 -10.98 17.59 1.91
N ARG A 182 -9.86 18.04 1.33
CA ARG A 182 -9.82 19.01 0.24
C ARG A 182 -9.34 18.33 -1.03
N GLU A 183 -9.97 18.72 -2.13
CA GLU A 183 -9.69 18.26 -3.48
C GLU A 183 -9.61 19.48 -4.39
N TRP A 184 -8.78 19.39 -5.41
CA TRP A 184 -8.61 20.45 -6.40
C TRP A 184 -8.87 19.88 -7.80
N ASP A 185 -9.83 20.46 -8.51
CA ASP A 185 -10.22 19.98 -9.84
C ASP A 185 -9.13 20.30 -10.88
N LEU A 186 -8.55 19.26 -11.45
CA LEU A 186 -7.61 19.37 -12.58
C LEU A 186 -8.25 19.00 -13.91
N LYS A 187 -9.34 18.24 -13.88
CA LYS A 187 -9.99 17.70 -15.07
C LYS A 187 -10.75 18.77 -15.83
N THR A 188 -11.49 19.63 -15.14
CA THR A 188 -12.27 20.69 -15.80
C THR A 188 -11.36 21.70 -16.51
N PRO A 189 -10.32 22.28 -15.86
CA PRO A 189 -9.40 23.19 -16.53
C PRO A 189 -8.68 22.53 -17.72
N LEU A 190 -8.19 21.29 -17.56
CA LEU A 190 -7.54 20.55 -18.63
C LEU A 190 -8.47 20.36 -19.85
N ARG A 191 -9.73 20.01 -19.62
CA ARG A 191 -10.73 19.83 -20.70
C ARG A 191 -11.18 21.15 -21.32
N ALA A 192 -11.09 22.25 -20.58
CA ALA A 192 -11.37 23.60 -21.09
C ALA A 192 -10.21 24.18 -21.92
N GLY A 193 -9.10 23.45 -22.07
CA GLY A 193 -7.94 23.89 -22.86
C GLY A 193 -6.92 24.73 -22.08
N ALA A 194 -6.89 24.60 -20.75
CA ALA A 194 -5.84 25.23 -19.94
C ALA A 194 -4.44 24.81 -20.43
N SER A 195 -3.54 25.78 -20.49
CA SER A 195 -2.13 25.60 -20.82
C SER A 195 -1.37 24.86 -19.72
N ASP A 196 -0.20 24.32 -20.07
CA ASP A 196 0.71 23.67 -19.10
C ASP A 196 1.12 24.61 -17.95
N ASP A 197 1.22 25.92 -18.21
CA ASP A 197 1.57 26.90 -17.19
C ASP A 197 0.42 27.12 -16.19
N GLU A 198 -0.82 27.20 -16.67
CA GLU A 198 -2.01 27.29 -15.81
C GLU A 198 -2.19 26.02 -14.96
N LEU A 199 -2.01 24.84 -15.56
CA LEU A 199 -2.05 23.56 -14.84
C LEU A 199 -0.94 23.45 -13.79
N ARG A 200 0.26 23.95 -14.12
CA ARG A 200 1.39 23.98 -13.19
C ARG A 200 1.08 24.87 -11.98
N GLU A 201 0.46 26.03 -12.19
CA GLU A 201 0.07 26.92 -11.09
C GLU A 201 -1.04 26.30 -10.21
N LEU A 202 -2.02 25.62 -10.81
CA LEU A 202 -3.02 24.85 -10.05
C LEU A 202 -2.39 23.76 -9.18
N LEU A 203 -1.45 23.00 -9.74
CA LEU A 203 -0.70 21.97 -9.00
C LEU A 203 0.12 22.57 -7.86
N ARG A 204 0.85 23.66 -8.11
CA ARG A 204 1.65 24.36 -7.09
C ARG A 204 0.76 24.91 -5.99
N PHE A 205 -0.37 25.52 -6.35
CA PHE A 205 -1.34 26.03 -5.40
C PHE A 205 -1.83 24.90 -4.49
N ALA A 206 -2.29 23.78 -5.05
CA ALA A 206 -2.75 22.65 -4.26
C ALA A 206 -1.65 22.08 -3.35
N VAL A 207 -0.43 21.89 -3.85
CA VAL A 207 0.71 21.40 -3.06
C VAL A 207 1.05 22.33 -1.88
N ARG A 208 0.96 23.65 -2.05
CA ARG A 208 1.16 24.62 -0.95
C ARG A 208 0.12 24.48 0.17
N HIS A 209 -1.03 23.87 -0.10
CA HIS A 209 -2.08 23.60 0.88
C HIS A 209 -1.99 22.20 1.49
N LYS A 210 -0.92 21.44 1.19
CA LYS A 210 -0.68 20.14 1.83
C LYS A 210 -0.54 20.30 3.33
N GLU A 211 -1.37 19.57 4.07
CA GLU A 211 -1.39 19.58 5.52
C GLU A 211 -0.12 18.94 6.09
N LEU A 212 0.29 19.38 7.28
CA LEU A 212 1.51 18.89 7.96
C LEU A 212 1.47 17.38 8.23
N LYS A 213 0.30 16.83 8.59
CA LYS A 213 0.08 15.41 8.92
C LYS A 213 -1.40 15.02 8.86
N HIS A 214 -1.68 13.72 8.84
CA HIS A 214 -3.05 13.17 8.78
C HIS A 214 -3.82 13.20 10.10
N LYS A 215 -3.14 13.39 11.24
CA LYS A 215 -3.76 13.58 12.57
C LYS A 215 -4.61 12.41 13.09
N ILE A 216 -4.38 11.16 12.63
CA ILE A 216 -5.18 9.98 13.05
C ILE A 216 -5.22 9.84 14.58
N ASN A 217 -4.07 10.04 15.24
CA ASN A 217 -3.93 9.88 16.69
C ASN A 217 -4.15 11.19 17.48
N GLU A 218 -4.80 12.20 16.88
CA GLU A 218 -5.02 13.49 17.53
C GLU A 218 -6.51 13.69 17.87
N PRO A 219 -6.80 14.39 18.99
CA PRO A 219 -8.15 14.83 19.30
C PRO A 219 -8.75 15.62 18.13
N GLY A 220 -9.97 15.28 17.74
CA GLY A 220 -10.67 15.94 16.63
C GLY A 220 -10.25 15.46 15.24
N PHE A 221 -9.58 14.31 15.13
CA PHE A 221 -9.43 13.62 13.84
C PHE A 221 -10.79 13.45 13.16
N VAL A 222 -10.88 13.89 11.90
CA VAL A 222 -12.05 13.68 11.06
C VAL A 222 -11.63 12.82 9.90
N ARG A 223 -12.34 11.70 9.70
CA ARG A 223 -12.07 10.78 8.59
C ARG A 223 -12.18 11.49 7.24
N ALA A 224 -11.46 10.96 6.27
CA ALA A 224 -11.59 11.40 4.89
C ALA A 224 -12.97 11.03 4.36
N SER A 225 -13.51 11.85 3.46
CA SER A 225 -14.82 11.64 2.84
C SER A 225 -14.85 10.54 1.77
N ARG A 226 -13.71 9.94 1.44
CA ARG A 226 -13.57 8.91 0.41
C ARG A 226 -12.80 7.71 0.95
N SER A 227 -13.29 6.52 0.63
CA SER A 227 -12.60 5.25 0.87
C SER A 227 -11.41 5.07 -0.08
N MET A 228 -10.52 4.10 0.22
CA MET A 228 -9.34 3.82 -0.60
C MET A 228 -9.65 3.59 -2.09
N SER A 229 -10.74 2.86 -2.40
CA SER A 229 -11.12 2.52 -3.77
C SER A 229 -11.50 3.76 -4.59
N GLN A 230 -12.11 4.77 -3.96
CA GLN A 230 -12.56 6.00 -4.60
C GLN A 230 -11.43 6.99 -4.90
N ILE A 231 -10.26 6.79 -4.31
CA ILE A 231 -9.09 7.62 -4.54
C ILE A 231 -8.04 6.92 -5.42
N GLY A 232 -8.34 5.73 -5.95
CA GLY A 232 -7.50 4.98 -6.91
C GLY A 232 -6.64 3.90 -6.25
N GLY A 233 -7.14 3.33 -5.15
CA GLY A 233 -6.50 2.32 -4.31
C GLY A 233 -7.12 0.95 -4.54
#